data_AF-C4Y6X0-F1
#
_entry.id   AF-C4Y6X0-F1
#
_cell.length_a   1.000
_cell.length_b   1.000
_cell.length_c   1.000
_cell.angle_alpha   90.00
_cell.angle_beta   90.00
_cell.angle_gamma   90.00
#
_symmetry.space_group_name_H-M   'P 1'
#
loop_
_entity.id
_entity.type
_entity.pdbx_description
1 polymer ?
#
loop_
_entity_poly.entity_id
_entity_poly.type
_entity_poly.pdbx_seq_one_letter_code
_entity_poly.pdbx_strand_id
1 'polypeptide(L)'
;MLSRLSRQLGIKAPQIVPIQLRLFSSSTIVSALTVDKEKNKIKQLKATLKKEKDVLAKLKAQHKKITQKHKDLVSKRKAEASEKKLISKALKPYRKITGLNVFIKERVGNGATIATIGKEWSYLTEAEKADFQTKADALNEENLKIWKPKPTPPANMYAAFVKEHWVNDGRDFGEVSKELASKWKEMSTSEKEAYAPSQSEKDAYAKELEQWKENRIKLYKEKLESA
;
A
#
# COMPACT_ATOMS: atom_id res chain seq x y z
N MET A 1 85.45 53.12 -29.05
CA MET A 1 85.82 53.29 -30.48
C MET A 1 84.73 54.11 -31.16
N LEU A 2 85.14 55.25 -31.74
CA LEU A 2 84.50 56.08 -32.80
C LEU A 2 83.06 56.58 -32.54
N SER A 3 82.80 57.81 -32.08
CA SER A 3 83.08 59.16 -32.63
C SER A 3 82.13 59.63 -33.75
N ARG A 4 81.28 60.61 -33.36
CA ARG A 4 80.89 61.88 -34.03
C ARG A 4 80.22 61.89 -35.42
N LEU A 5 79.12 62.66 -35.53
CA LEU A 5 78.97 63.94 -36.28
C LEU A 5 77.45 64.30 -36.34
N SER A 6 77.00 65.40 -35.72
CA SER A 6 76.85 66.77 -36.28
C SER A 6 75.60 66.91 -37.19
N ARG A 7 74.50 67.53 -36.73
CA ARG A 7 74.14 68.98 -36.60
C ARG A 7 73.34 69.51 -37.82
N GLN A 8 72.15 70.02 -37.49
CA GLN A 8 71.43 71.20 -38.03
C GLN A 8 71.17 71.36 -39.54
N LEU A 9 69.89 71.62 -39.86
CA LEU A 9 69.26 72.70 -40.69
C LEU A 9 67.79 72.24 -40.90
N GLY A 10 66.70 72.97 -40.67
CA GLY A 10 66.46 74.40 -40.56
C GLY A 10 65.62 74.93 -41.74
N ILE A 11 64.37 74.48 -41.95
CA ILE A 11 63.43 75.09 -42.94
C ILE A 11 61.99 75.13 -42.40
N LYS A 12 61.35 76.30 -42.61
CA LYS A 12 60.09 76.80 -42.03
C LYS A 12 58.81 76.19 -42.65
N ALA A 13 57.75 76.22 -41.83
CA ALA A 13 56.37 75.82 -42.09
C ALA A 13 55.60 76.72 -43.07
N PRO A 14 54.48 76.22 -43.62
CA PRO A 14 53.33 77.05 -43.95
C PRO A 14 52.04 76.64 -43.21
N GLN A 15 51.52 77.66 -42.50
CA GLN A 15 50.14 78.09 -42.25
C GLN A 15 48.96 77.09 -42.15
N ILE A 16 48.31 77.19 -40.99
CA ILE A 16 47.04 76.61 -40.57
C ILE A 16 45.88 77.50 -41.05
N VAL A 17 44.83 76.89 -41.63
CA VAL A 17 43.52 77.53 -41.82
C VAL A 17 42.61 77.11 -40.65
N PRO A 18 41.93 78.02 -39.94
CA PRO A 18 41.09 77.67 -38.80
C PRO A 18 39.70 77.24 -39.27
N ILE A 19 39.39 75.94 -39.14
CA ILE A 19 37.99 75.47 -39.19
C ILE A 19 37.42 75.61 -37.78
N GLN A 20 36.50 76.55 -37.61
CA GLN A 20 35.69 76.64 -36.39
C GLN A 20 34.71 75.46 -36.33
N LEU A 21 35.03 74.46 -35.49
CA LEU A 21 34.06 73.50 -34.98
C LEU A 21 33.59 73.97 -33.60
N ARG A 22 32.55 74.80 -33.60
CA ARG A 22 31.65 74.92 -32.45
C ARG A 22 30.63 73.79 -32.51
N LEU A 23 30.17 73.39 -31.33
CA LEU A 23 29.08 72.46 -31.01
C LEU A 23 29.54 71.02 -30.81
N PHE A 24 29.68 70.61 -29.54
CA PHE A 24 28.99 69.46 -28.92
C PHE A 24 29.36 69.41 -27.42
N SER A 25 28.79 70.30 -26.59
CA SER A 25 28.83 70.14 -25.12
C SER A 25 27.50 69.65 -24.52
N SER A 26 26.50 69.33 -25.36
CA SER A 26 25.15 68.96 -24.89
C SER A 26 24.95 67.46 -24.65
N SER A 27 25.92 66.60 -24.99
CA SER A 27 25.77 65.13 -24.91
C SER A 27 25.92 64.56 -23.49
N THR A 28 26.66 65.24 -22.60
CA THR A 28 26.97 64.76 -21.25
C THR A 28 25.80 64.90 -20.27
N ILE A 29 24.92 65.90 -20.43
CA ILE A 29 23.81 66.14 -19.48
C ILE A 29 22.63 65.19 -19.74
N VAL A 30 22.30 64.90 -21.00
CA VAL A 30 21.25 63.92 -21.35
C VAL A 30 21.69 62.50 -20.96
N SER A 31 23.00 62.21 -21.07
CA SER A 31 23.60 60.95 -20.63
C SER A 31 23.61 60.76 -19.11
N ALA A 32 23.74 61.84 -18.31
CA ALA A 32 23.73 61.74 -16.85
C ALA A 32 22.33 61.41 -16.28
N LEU A 33 21.27 62.01 -16.85
CA LEU A 33 19.88 61.75 -16.43
C LEU A 33 19.40 60.35 -16.82
N THR A 34 19.86 59.79 -17.94
CA THR A 34 19.58 58.39 -18.31
C THR A 34 20.34 57.43 -17.39
N VAL A 35 21.59 57.73 -17.05
CA VAL A 35 22.41 56.95 -16.11
C VAL A 35 21.77 56.87 -14.72
N ASP A 36 21.19 57.94 -14.18
CA ASP A 36 20.54 57.90 -12.86
C ASP A 36 19.20 57.16 -12.86
N LYS A 37 18.42 57.24 -13.96
CA LYS A 37 17.23 56.38 -14.15
C LYS A 37 17.61 54.90 -14.23
N GLU A 38 18.70 54.58 -14.91
CA GLU A 38 19.23 53.21 -15.00
C GLU A 38 19.74 52.70 -13.64
N LYS A 39 20.45 53.52 -12.86
CA LYS A 39 20.86 53.16 -11.49
C LYS A 39 19.66 52.84 -10.59
N ASN A 40 18.59 53.62 -10.68
CA ASN A 40 17.36 53.37 -9.92
C ASN A 40 16.66 52.08 -10.36
N LYS A 41 16.59 51.80 -11.67
CA LYS A 41 16.10 50.51 -12.18
C LYS A 41 16.96 49.35 -11.69
N ILE A 42 18.28 49.46 -11.73
CA ILE A 42 19.20 48.43 -11.21
C ILE A 42 18.97 48.20 -9.71
N LYS A 43 18.75 49.26 -8.93
CA LYS A 43 18.44 49.14 -7.49
C LYS A 43 17.11 48.42 -7.24
N GLN A 44 16.08 48.75 -8.02
CA GLN A 44 14.79 48.06 -7.97
C GLN A 44 14.93 46.58 -8.33
N LEU A 45 15.63 46.26 -9.43
CA LEU A 45 15.89 44.88 -9.87
C LEU A 45 16.70 44.09 -8.83
N LYS A 46 17.68 44.71 -8.17
CA LYS A 46 18.41 44.05 -7.07
C LYS A 46 17.49 43.74 -5.88
N ALA A 47 16.56 44.63 -5.56
CA ALA A 47 15.61 44.43 -4.48
C ALA A 47 14.58 43.33 -4.82
N THR A 48 14.08 43.27 -6.05
CA THR A 48 13.18 42.18 -6.50
C THR A 48 13.91 40.85 -6.50
N LEU A 49 15.13 40.79 -7.05
CA LEU A 49 15.96 39.58 -7.08
C LEU A 49 16.25 39.06 -5.66
N LYS A 50 16.48 39.94 -4.69
CA LYS A 50 16.62 39.54 -3.28
C LYS A 50 15.33 38.90 -2.74
N LYS A 51 14.17 39.53 -2.95
CA LYS A 51 12.87 38.99 -2.53
C LYS A 51 12.58 37.63 -3.17
N GLU A 52 12.85 37.49 -4.46
CA GLU A 52 12.66 36.24 -5.20
C GLU A 52 13.56 35.13 -4.66
N LYS A 53 14.83 35.43 -4.32
CA LYS A 53 15.74 34.48 -3.67
C LYS A 53 15.21 34.02 -2.31
N ASP A 54 14.67 34.94 -1.50
CA ASP A 54 14.10 34.60 -0.20
C ASP A 54 12.86 33.71 -0.34
N VAL A 55 11.99 34.01 -1.32
CA VAL A 55 10.82 33.18 -1.66
C VAL A 55 11.27 31.80 -2.14
N LEU A 56 12.26 31.73 -3.02
CA LEU A 56 12.80 30.47 -3.53
C LEU A 56 13.43 29.62 -2.42
N ALA A 57 14.14 30.24 -1.47
CA ALA A 57 14.67 29.56 -0.29
C ALA A 57 13.54 28.99 0.59
N LYS A 58 12.47 29.76 0.84
CA LYS A 58 11.29 29.28 1.58
C LYS A 58 10.59 28.11 0.88
N LEU A 59 10.37 28.22 -0.43
CA LEU A 59 9.78 27.14 -1.24
C LEU A 59 10.63 25.88 -1.22
N LYS A 60 11.96 25.99 -1.36
CA LYS A 60 12.89 24.85 -1.23
C LYS A 60 12.79 24.18 0.14
N ALA A 61 12.72 24.96 1.22
CA ALA A 61 12.58 24.43 2.57
C ALA A 61 11.21 23.72 2.77
N GLN A 62 10.12 24.31 2.28
CA GLN A 62 8.80 23.68 2.29
C GLN A 62 8.76 22.39 1.49
N HIS A 63 9.31 22.39 0.27
CA HIS A 63 9.40 21.22 -0.59
C HIS A 63 10.17 20.09 0.11
N LYS A 64 11.35 20.39 0.71
CA LYS A 64 12.11 19.40 1.48
C LYS A 64 11.29 18.78 2.62
N LYS A 65 10.53 19.59 3.38
CA LYS A 65 9.64 19.11 4.44
C LYS A 65 8.53 18.21 3.89
N ILE A 66 7.91 18.58 2.77
CA ILE A 66 6.84 17.79 2.13
C ILE A 66 7.40 16.47 1.61
N THR A 67 8.55 16.48 0.94
CA THR A 67 9.21 15.26 0.46
C THR A 67 9.53 14.31 1.61
N GLN A 68 10.04 14.82 2.73
CA GLN A 68 10.32 13.99 3.90
C GLN A 68 9.04 13.39 4.49
N LYS A 69 8.00 14.22 4.72
CA LYS A 69 6.69 13.74 5.18
C LYS A 69 6.10 12.67 4.26
N HIS A 70 6.25 12.85 2.95
CA HIS A 70 5.76 11.86 1.99
C HIS A 70 6.53 10.54 2.09
N LYS A 71 7.86 10.58 2.21
CA LYS A 71 8.69 9.38 2.44
C LYS A 71 8.27 8.64 3.72
N ASP A 72 8.07 9.38 4.81
CA ASP A 72 7.67 8.81 6.10
C ASP A 72 6.25 8.20 6.04
N LEU A 73 5.31 8.85 5.35
CA LEU A 73 3.97 8.31 5.15
C LEU A 73 3.98 7.06 4.27
N VAL A 74 4.81 7.04 3.23
CA VAL A 74 4.95 5.87 2.34
C VAL A 74 5.55 4.69 3.10
N SER A 75 6.56 4.90 3.93
CA SER A 75 7.15 3.82 4.75
C SER A 75 6.15 3.28 5.77
N LYS A 76 5.41 4.14 6.47
CA LYS A 76 4.34 3.73 7.38
C LYS A 76 3.25 2.91 6.69
N ARG A 77 2.74 3.39 5.54
CA ARG A 77 1.73 2.66 4.76
C ARG A 77 2.23 1.30 4.28
N LYS A 78 3.51 1.20 3.90
CA LYS A 78 4.12 -0.09 3.52
C LYS A 78 4.17 -1.06 4.71
N ALA A 79 4.57 -0.59 5.89
CA ALA A 79 4.60 -1.39 7.11
C ALA A 79 3.20 -1.89 7.51
N GLU A 80 2.21 -0.99 7.55
CA GLU A 80 0.81 -1.33 7.82
C GLU A 80 0.26 -2.32 6.78
N ALA A 81 0.60 -2.15 5.51
CA ALA A 81 0.18 -3.07 4.46
C ALA A 81 0.81 -4.46 4.61
N SER A 82 2.09 -4.55 4.99
CA SER A 82 2.72 -5.85 5.28
C SER A 82 2.12 -6.51 6.50
N GLU A 83 1.79 -5.75 7.55
CA GLU A 83 1.19 -6.28 8.76
C GLU A 83 -0.24 -6.77 8.51
N LYS A 84 -1.06 -6.01 7.77
CA LYS A 84 -2.38 -6.45 7.29
C LYS A 84 -2.27 -7.71 6.43
N LYS A 85 -1.25 -7.82 5.58
CA LYS A 85 -0.99 -9.04 4.79
C LYS A 85 -0.62 -10.24 5.68
N LEU A 86 0.16 -10.04 6.74
CA LEU A 86 0.47 -11.10 7.71
C LEU A 86 -0.78 -11.54 8.47
N ILE A 87 -1.56 -10.60 9.00
CA ILE A 87 -2.80 -10.90 9.73
C ILE A 87 -3.79 -11.62 8.82
N SER A 88 -4.01 -11.13 7.59
CA SER A 88 -4.91 -11.79 6.64
C SER A 88 -4.45 -13.18 6.22
N LYS A 89 -3.14 -13.46 6.19
CA LYS A 89 -2.60 -14.82 6.00
C LYS A 89 -2.82 -15.70 7.23
N ALA A 90 -2.59 -15.18 8.43
CA ALA A 90 -2.78 -15.90 9.69
C ALA A 90 -4.24 -16.31 9.93
N LEU A 91 -5.18 -15.42 9.58
CA LEU A 91 -6.62 -15.64 9.78
C LEU A 91 -7.28 -16.46 8.67
N LYS A 92 -6.53 -16.97 7.67
CA LYS A 92 -7.11 -17.83 6.64
C LYS A 92 -7.67 -19.10 7.26
N PRO A 93 -8.90 -19.52 6.90
CA PRO A 93 -9.45 -20.77 7.38
C PRO A 93 -8.55 -21.93 6.96
N TYR A 94 -8.42 -22.92 7.84
CA TYR A 94 -7.70 -24.14 7.53
C TYR A 94 -8.39 -24.84 6.35
N ARG A 95 -7.61 -25.23 5.35
CA ARG A 95 -8.08 -26.01 4.20
C ARG A 95 -7.63 -27.44 4.38
N LYS A 96 -8.60 -28.36 4.42
CA LYS A 96 -8.32 -29.79 4.51
C LYS A 96 -7.45 -30.23 3.33
N ILE A 97 -6.47 -31.06 3.64
CA ILE A 97 -5.62 -31.75 2.69
C ILE A 97 -6.41 -32.97 2.18
N THR A 98 -6.42 -33.20 0.88
CA THR A 98 -7.05 -34.38 0.27
C THR A 98 -6.02 -35.49 0.05
N GLY A 99 -6.46 -36.72 -0.20
CA GLY A 99 -5.55 -37.81 -0.55
C GLY A 99 -4.61 -37.46 -1.70
N LEU A 100 -5.11 -36.78 -2.74
CA LEU A 100 -4.29 -36.30 -3.84
C LEU A 100 -3.17 -35.35 -3.38
N ASN A 101 -3.44 -34.44 -2.45
CA ASN A 101 -2.41 -33.52 -1.94
C ASN A 101 -1.31 -34.26 -1.16
N VAL A 102 -1.66 -35.33 -0.44
CA VAL A 102 -0.68 -36.20 0.23
C VAL A 102 0.15 -36.94 -0.82
N PHE A 103 -0.51 -37.55 -1.81
CA PHE A 103 0.16 -38.23 -2.91
C PHE A 103 1.14 -37.34 -3.67
N ILE A 104 0.70 -36.12 -4.02
CA ILE A 104 1.57 -35.13 -4.67
C ILE A 104 2.76 -34.80 -3.78
N LYS A 105 2.57 -34.57 -2.48
CA LYS A 105 3.69 -34.25 -1.58
C LYS A 105 4.72 -35.39 -1.48
N GLU A 106 4.26 -36.63 -1.39
CA GLU A 106 5.14 -37.81 -1.36
C GLU A 106 5.91 -38.00 -2.69
N ARG A 107 5.29 -37.67 -3.83
CA ARG A 107 5.88 -37.90 -5.17
C ARG A 107 6.70 -36.73 -5.72
N VAL A 108 6.34 -35.48 -5.40
CA VAL A 108 7.11 -34.29 -5.81
C VAL A 108 8.52 -34.29 -5.19
N GLY A 109 8.68 -34.89 -4.00
CA GLY A 109 10.00 -35.11 -3.39
C GLY A 109 10.95 -35.99 -4.23
N ASN A 110 10.43 -36.75 -5.19
CA ASN A 110 11.19 -37.67 -6.04
C ASN A 110 11.51 -37.10 -7.44
N GLY A 111 11.35 -35.78 -7.64
CA GLY A 111 11.70 -35.10 -8.90
C GLY A 111 10.69 -35.24 -10.04
N ALA A 112 9.52 -35.84 -9.81
CA ALA A 112 8.45 -35.94 -10.79
C ALA A 112 7.73 -34.59 -11.01
N THR A 113 7.30 -34.33 -12.25
CA THR A 113 6.57 -33.09 -12.59
C THR A 113 5.10 -33.21 -12.16
N ILE A 114 4.49 -32.11 -11.68
CA ILE A 114 3.08 -32.11 -11.23
C ILE A 114 2.11 -32.69 -12.27
N ALA A 115 2.37 -32.42 -13.56
CA ALA A 115 1.55 -32.93 -14.66
C ALA A 115 1.61 -34.46 -14.82
N THR A 116 2.76 -35.09 -14.55
CA THR A 116 2.89 -36.56 -14.62
C THR A 116 2.22 -37.20 -13.42
N ILE A 117 2.39 -36.63 -12.22
CA ILE A 117 1.77 -37.10 -10.99
C ILE A 117 0.24 -37.06 -11.08
N GLY A 118 -0.33 -36.02 -11.70
CA GLY A 118 -1.79 -35.95 -11.90
C GLY A 118 -2.33 -37.10 -12.76
N LYS A 119 -1.57 -37.53 -13.78
CA LYS A 119 -1.93 -38.70 -14.58
C LYS A 119 -1.79 -39.99 -13.78
N GLU A 120 -0.69 -40.16 -13.05
CA GLU A 120 -0.48 -41.31 -12.16
C GLU A 120 -1.63 -41.48 -11.16
N TRP A 121 -2.08 -40.39 -10.53
CA TRP A 121 -3.23 -40.43 -9.62
C TRP A 121 -4.51 -40.92 -10.31
N SER A 122 -4.73 -40.54 -11.57
CA SER A 122 -5.91 -41.00 -12.31
C SER A 122 -5.90 -42.51 -12.57
N TYR A 123 -4.70 -43.10 -12.71
CA TYR A 123 -4.51 -44.54 -12.91
C TYR A 123 -4.54 -45.37 -11.63
N LEU A 124 -4.43 -44.75 -10.45
CA LEU A 124 -4.55 -45.45 -9.18
C LEU A 124 -5.97 -46.00 -8.99
N THR A 125 -6.04 -47.20 -8.42
CA THR A 125 -7.27 -47.84 -8.01
C THR A 125 -7.94 -47.08 -6.86
N GLU A 126 -9.24 -47.28 -6.66
CA GLU A 126 -9.95 -46.66 -5.53
C GLU A 126 -9.40 -47.11 -4.17
N ALA A 127 -8.91 -48.35 -4.07
CA ALA A 127 -8.27 -48.87 -2.86
C ALA A 127 -6.98 -48.10 -2.53
N GLU A 128 -6.09 -47.91 -3.49
CA GLU A 128 -4.86 -47.13 -3.28
C GLU A 128 -5.17 -45.67 -2.95
N LYS A 129 -6.18 -45.08 -3.61
CA LYS A 129 -6.65 -43.72 -3.30
C LYS A 129 -7.20 -43.63 -1.87
N ALA A 130 -7.87 -44.66 -1.38
CA ALA A 130 -8.38 -44.72 -0.02
C ALA A 130 -7.25 -44.66 1.01
N ASP A 131 -6.12 -45.33 0.77
CA ASP A 131 -4.94 -45.27 1.67
C ASP A 131 -4.37 -43.84 1.76
N PHE A 132 -4.33 -43.10 0.66
CA PHE A 132 -3.93 -41.70 0.71
C PHE A 132 -4.98 -40.82 1.39
N GLN A 133 -6.25 -41.16 1.25
CA GLN A 133 -7.34 -40.44 1.90
C GLN A 133 -7.31 -40.62 3.43
N THR A 134 -7.07 -41.84 3.92
CA THR A 134 -6.92 -42.10 5.36
C THR A 134 -5.73 -41.36 5.96
N LYS A 135 -4.58 -41.34 5.26
CA LYS A 135 -3.43 -40.49 5.63
C LYS A 135 -3.80 -39.01 5.67
N ALA A 136 -4.54 -38.53 4.66
CA ALA A 136 -4.95 -37.13 4.59
C ALA A 136 -5.89 -36.77 5.76
N ASP A 137 -6.81 -37.66 6.11
CA ASP A 137 -7.74 -37.47 7.22
C ASP A 137 -7.01 -37.47 8.57
N ALA A 138 -6.07 -38.38 8.81
CA ALA A 138 -5.22 -38.35 10.00
C ALA A 138 -4.44 -37.03 10.12
N LEU A 139 -3.81 -36.57 9.03
CA LEU A 139 -3.12 -35.27 9.00
C LEU A 139 -4.09 -34.10 9.21
N ASN A 140 -5.31 -34.17 8.69
CA ASN A 140 -6.33 -33.14 8.88
C ASN A 140 -6.76 -33.06 10.35
N GLU A 141 -6.92 -34.20 11.02
CA GLU A 141 -7.26 -34.27 12.45
C GLU A 141 -6.17 -33.65 13.33
N GLU A 142 -4.90 -34.01 13.08
CA GLU A 142 -3.76 -33.39 13.78
C GLU A 142 -3.70 -31.88 13.54
N ASN A 143 -3.89 -31.46 12.29
CA ASN A 143 -3.90 -30.04 11.95
C ASN A 143 -5.09 -29.30 12.55
N LEU A 144 -6.27 -29.92 12.70
CA LEU A 144 -7.42 -29.29 13.33
C LEU A 144 -7.24 -29.09 14.84
N LYS A 145 -6.44 -29.94 15.50
CA LYS A 145 -6.03 -29.74 16.91
C LYS A 145 -5.21 -28.46 17.07
N ILE A 146 -4.32 -28.18 16.12
CA ILE A 146 -3.47 -26.98 16.10
C ILE A 146 -4.26 -25.76 15.61
N TRP A 147 -4.91 -25.90 14.46
CA TRP A 147 -5.63 -24.86 13.73
C TRP A 147 -7.12 -24.96 13.98
N LYS A 148 -7.53 -24.61 15.20
CA LYS A 148 -8.94 -24.61 15.58
C LYS A 148 -9.78 -23.79 14.59
N PRO A 149 -10.97 -24.28 14.20
CA PRO A 149 -11.86 -23.55 13.30
C PRO A 149 -12.30 -22.23 13.94
N LYS A 150 -12.72 -21.29 13.10
CA LYS A 150 -13.26 -20.02 13.56
C LYS A 150 -14.55 -20.28 14.37
N PRO A 151 -14.73 -19.66 15.54
CA PRO A 151 -15.98 -19.75 16.29
C PRO A 151 -17.18 -19.38 15.41
N THR A 152 -18.28 -20.11 15.57
CA THR A 152 -19.54 -19.83 14.88
C THR A 152 -20.28 -18.71 15.59
N PRO A 153 -20.82 -17.70 14.87
CA PRO A 153 -21.64 -16.67 15.50
C PRO A 153 -22.89 -17.30 16.14
N PRO A 154 -23.47 -16.66 17.18
CA PRO A 154 -24.74 -17.11 17.74
C PRO A 154 -25.83 -17.10 16.66
N ALA A 155 -26.78 -18.03 16.79
CA ALA A 155 -27.86 -18.16 15.81
C ALA A 155 -28.65 -16.85 15.73
N ASN A 156 -28.95 -16.42 14.49
CA ASN A 156 -29.89 -15.32 14.32
C ASN A 156 -31.32 -15.79 14.69
N MET A 157 -32.23 -14.83 14.87
CA MET A 157 -33.60 -15.12 15.33
C MET A 157 -34.31 -16.20 14.49
N TYR A 158 -34.19 -16.10 13.16
CA TYR A 158 -34.79 -17.08 12.26
C TYR A 158 -34.11 -18.45 12.35
N ALA A 159 -32.78 -18.52 12.45
CA ALA A 159 -32.05 -19.77 12.56
C ALA A 159 -32.33 -20.48 13.90
N ALA A 160 -32.49 -19.73 14.99
CA ALA A 160 -32.95 -20.26 16.27
C ALA A 160 -34.37 -20.83 16.13
N PHE A 161 -35.30 -20.08 15.53
CA PHE A 161 -36.65 -20.57 15.24
C PHE A 161 -36.67 -21.84 14.40
N VAL A 162 -35.94 -21.86 13.28
CA VAL A 162 -35.84 -23.03 12.39
C VAL A 162 -35.26 -24.21 13.15
N LYS A 163 -34.22 -24.01 13.96
CA LYS A 163 -33.60 -25.10 14.74
C LYS A 163 -34.59 -25.74 15.72
N GLU A 164 -35.45 -24.95 16.34
CA GLU A 164 -36.47 -25.45 17.28
C GLU A 164 -37.66 -26.12 16.58
N HIS A 165 -38.04 -25.63 15.40
CA HIS A 165 -39.20 -26.11 14.66
C HIS A 165 -38.86 -27.10 13.53
N TRP A 166 -37.59 -27.47 13.40
CA TRP A 166 -37.16 -28.44 12.41
C TRP A 166 -37.59 -29.85 12.83
N VAL A 167 -38.39 -30.49 12.00
CA VAL A 167 -38.81 -31.88 12.20
C VAL A 167 -38.27 -32.75 11.07
N ASN A 168 -37.57 -33.82 11.41
CA ASN A 168 -37.00 -34.75 10.43
C ASN A 168 -38.02 -35.82 10.04
N ASP A 169 -39.06 -35.40 9.31
CA ASP A 169 -40.17 -36.26 8.87
C ASP A 169 -39.91 -36.97 7.53
N GLY A 170 -38.67 -36.88 7.00
CA GLY A 170 -38.32 -37.42 5.67
C GLY A 170 -38.86 -36.61 4.48
N ARG A 171 -39.58 -35.50 4.73
CA ARG A 171 -39.99 -34.52 3.71
C ARG A 171 -38.78 -33.80 3.11
N ASP A 172 -38.94 -33.26 1.90
CA ASP A 172 -37.91 -32.48 1.24
C ASP A 172 -37.55 -31.23 2.06
N PHE A 173 -36.25 -30.93 2.15
CA PHE A 173 -35.75 -29.79 2.90
C PHE A 173 -36.36 -28.47 2.42
N GLY A 174 -36.55 -28.34 1.10
CA GLY A 174 -37.10 -27.14 0.47
C GLY A 174 -38.57 -26.90 0.85
N GLU A 175 -39.37 -27.95 0.97
CA GLU A 175 -40.78 -27.85 1.38
C GLU A 175 -40.91 -27.43 2.84
N VAL A 176 -40.20 -28.12 3.75
CA VAL A 176 -40.20 -27.79 5.19
C VAL A 176 -39.68 -26.37 5.43
N SER A 177 -38.63 -25.96 4.72
CA SER A 177 -38.07 -24.61 4.82
C SER A 177 -39.06 -23.52 4.38
N LYS A 178 -39.86 -23.77 3.33
CA LYS A 178 -40.91 -22.83 2.87
C LYS A 178 -42.05 -22.70 3.89
N GLU A 179 -42.46 -23.82 4.50
CA GLU A 179 -43.48 -23.81 5.56
C GLU A 179 -43.00 -23.01 6.77
N LEU A 180 -41.78 -23.27 7.25
CA LEU A 180 -41.18 -22.54 8.38
C LEU A 180 -41.01 -21.05 8.07
N ALA A 181 -40.59 -20.70 6.85
CA ALA A 181 -40.50 -19.31 6.44
C ALA A 181 -41.86 -18.60 6.43
N SER A 182 -42.94 -19.31 6.07
CA SER A 182 -44.30 -18.77 6.08
C SER A 182 -44.79 -18.55 7.51
N LYS A 183 -44.61 -19.54 8.38
CA LYS A 183 -44.90 -19.43 9.82
C LYS A 183 -44.13 -18.28 10.46
N TRP A 184 -42.84 -18.15 10.17
CA TRP A 184 -42.03 -17.03 10.66
C TRP A 184 -42.56 -15.67 10.22
N LYS A 185 -43.08 -15.54 9.00
CA LYS A 185 -43.66 -14.26 8.53
C LYS A 185 -44.93 -13.91 9.29
N GLU A 186 -45.76 -14.90 9.60
CA GLU A 186 -47.03 -14.73 10.33
C GLU A 186 -46.83 -14.37 11.81
N MET A 187 -45.68 -14.72 12.40
CA MET A 187 -45.37 -14.39 13.79
C MET A 187 -45.24 -12.88 14.02
N SER A 188 -45.71 -12.44 15.19
CA SER A 188 -45.57 -11.08 15.69
C SER A 188 -44.11 -10.71 16.01
N THR A 189 -43.81 -9.42 16.12
CA THR A 189 -42.47 -8.95 16.49
C THR A 189 -42.06 -9.41 17.89
N SER A 190 -42.98 -9.44 18.85
CA SER A 190 -42.72 -9.90 20.22
C SER A 190 -42.39 -11.40 20.27
N GLU A 191 -43.06 -12.24 19.48
CA GLU A 191 -42.74 -13.67 19.42
C GLU A 191 -41.38 -13.90 18.77
N LYS A 192 -41.03 -13.10 17.76
CA LYS A 192 -39.72 -13.16 17.11
C LYS A 192 -38.60 -12.80 18.08
N GLU A 193 -38.80 -11.80 18.93
CA GLU A 193 -37.82 -11.36 19.94
C GLU A 193 -37.42 -12.45 20.93
N ALA A 194 -38.31 -13.42 21.20
CA ALA A 194 -37.98 -14.58 22.02
C ALA A 194 -36.82 -15.44 21.45
N TYR A 195 -36.61 -15.40 20.13
CA TYR A 195 -35.52 -16.11 19.46
C TYR A 195 -34.25 -15.26 19.31
N ALA A 196 -34.23 -14.03 19.81
CA ALA A 196 -33.04 -13.19 19.73
C ALA A 196 -31.91 -13.78 20.60
N PRO A 197 -30.68 -13.89 20.07
CA PRO A 197 -29.57 -14.37 20.87
C PRO A 197 -29.33 -13.42 22.04
N SER A 198 -29.08 -13.99 23.21
CA SER A 198 -28.90 -13.22 24.44
C SER A 198 -27.67 -12.32 24.33
N GLN A 199 -27.64 -11.20 25.06
CA GLN A 199 -26.46 -10.33 25.06
C GLN A 199 -25.22 -11.08 25.55
N SER A 200 -25.39 -11.96 26.54
CA SER A 200 -24.30 -12.81 27.06
C SER A 200 -23.71 -13.73 25.99
N GLU A 201 -24.53 -14.31 25.11
CA GLU A 201 -24.03 -15.15 24.00
C GLU A 201 -23.23 -14.34 22.98
N LYS A 202 -23.68 -13.13 22.66
CA LYS A 202 -22.95 -12.22 21.77
C LYS A 202 -21.59 -11.83 22.35
N ASP A 203 -21.56 -11.50 23.64
CA ASP A 203 -20.34 -11.12 24.34
C ASP A 203 -19.37 -12.30 24.49
N ALA A 204 -19.89 -13.50 24.76
CA ALA A 204 -19.09 -14.73 24.79
C ALA A 204 -18.47 -15.02 23.42
N TYR A 205 -19.26 -14.95 22.33
CA TYR A 205 -18.75 -15.10 20.97
C TYR A 205 -17.69 -14.04 20.61
N ALA A 206 -17.89 -12.78 21.00
CA ALA A 206 -16.91 -11.73 20.76
C ALA A 206 -15.57 -12.04 21.44
N LYS A 207 -15.60 -12.44 22.71
CA LYS A 207 -14.41 -12.86 23.47
C LYS A 207 -13.73 -14.09 22.84
N GLU A 208 -14.51 -15.11 22.49
CA GLU A 208 -13.98 -16.32 21.86
C GLU A 208 -13.34 -16.01 20.49
N LEU A 209 -13.96 -15.13 19.71
CA LEU A 209 -13.44 -14.70 18.41
C LEU A 209 -12.14 -13.91 18.54
N GLU A 210 -12.01 -13.05 19.54
CA GLU A 210 -10.77 -12.32 19.84
C GLU A 210 -9.65 -13.26 20.25
N GLN A 211 -9.92 -14.15 21.21
CA GLN A 211 -8.97 -15.19 21.63
C GLN A 211 -8.55 -16.07 20.45
N TRP A 212 -9.49 -16.44 19.58
CA TRP A 212 -9.19 -17.21 18.37
C TRP A 212 -8.26 -16.45 17.42
N LYS A 213 -8.49 -15.15 17.19
CA LYS A 213 -7.63 -14.32 16.33
C LYS A 213 -6.22 -14.21 16.90
N GLU A 214 -6.09 -13.93 18.20
CA GLU A 214 -4.80 -13.79 18.89
C GLU A 214 -4.00 -15.08 18.82
N ASN A 215 -4.62 -16.20 19.19
CA ASN A 215 -4.00 -17.52 19.11
C ASN A 215 -3.57 -17.85 17.68
N ARG A 216 -4.40 -17.54 16.67
CA ARG A 216 -4.05 -17.75 15.26
C ARG A 216 -2.85 -16.93 14.81
N ILE A 217 -2.79 -15.66 15.19
CA ILE A 217 -1.67 -14.77 14.84
C ILE A 217 -0.38 -15.26 15.52
N LYS A 218 -0.45 -15.65 16.80
CA LYS A 218 0.68 -16.18 17.55
C LYS A 218 1.25 -17.45 16.90
N LEU A 219 0.41 -18.46 16.69
CA LEU A 219 0.79 -19.72 16.03
C LEU A 219 1.38 -19.51 14.62
N TYR A 220 0.83 -18.54 13.87
CA TYR A 220 1.35 -18.21 12.54
C TYR A 220 2.75 -17.57 12.59
N LYS A 221 3.02 -16.71 13.58
CA LYS A 221 4.35 -16.12 13.79
C LYS A 221 5.37 -17.18 14.19
N GLU A 222 5.04 -18.04 15.17
CA GLU A 222 5.89 -19.16 15.60
C GLU A 222 6.25 -20.08 14.41
N LYS A 223 5.26 -20.39 13.55
CA LYS A 223 5.50 -21.19 12.35
C LYS A 223 6.45 -20.53 11.36
N LEU A 224 6.41 -19.20 11.21
CA LEU A 224 7.33 -18.46 10.33
C LEU A 224 8.75 -18.40 10.89
N GLU A 225 8.92 -18.43 12.20
CA GLU A 225 10.24 -18.46 12.85
C GLU A 225 10.87 -19.86 12.82
N SER A 226 10.04 -20.91 12.82
CA SER A 226 10.50 -22.31 12.75
C SER A 226 10.84 -22.82 11.34
N ALA A 227 10.48 -22.07 10.30
CA ALA A 227 10.59 -22.48 8.89
C ALA A 227 11.77 -21.80 8.19
#